data_AF-A0A5Q4H425-F1
#
_entry.id   AF-A0A5Q4H425-F1
#
_cell.length_a   1.000
_cell.length_b   1.000
_cell.length_c   1.000
_cell.angle_alpha   90.00
_cell.angle_beta   90.00
_cell.angle_gamma   90.00
#
_symmetry.space_group_name_H-M   'P 1'
#
loop_
_entity.id
_entity.type
_entity.pdbx_description
1 polymer ?
#
loop_
_entity_poly.entity_id
_entity_poly.type
_entity_poly.pdbx_seq_one_letter_code
_entity_poly.pdbx_strand_id
1 'polypeptide(L)'
;MPLDAQHELPSDRNAWACLAADSGQPQEVRDRAWEQLFPVIQRIGRQIASRFRGHPFDDLAAESAAIIWARIQQFQPERGDFENWCRTVLQHHAIDVWRKQERNPVQPAVGGQEKCLALHSATIDDAQEGSEAAEARCRQLRSVLNRIAWPRSRAVDYFAVLLLQLRLAAARHFTQDPLSQDRAWRSELSAHVEWLLPWSPDEQQARLKSDWPPLATLWQAVSMGLGNPAVKIDAQLICRTVEPLLPAATQLTPDLWNHWVHRAKERARHEVQNPAVWEQCFCRLLPDYQRGDSS
;
A
#
# COMPACT_ATOMS: atom_id res chain seq x y z
N MET A 1 -11.30 53.10 14.89
CA MET A 1 -12.25 52.34 14.05
C MET A 1 -11.69 50.93 13.94
N PRO A 2 -12.13 49.97 14.77
CA PRO A 2 -11.66 48.60 14.67
C PRO A 2 -12.32 47.95 13.45
N LEU A 3 -11.51 47.38 12.56
CA LEU A 3 -11.98 46.58 11.43
C LEU A 3 -12.41 45.20 11.96
N ASP A 4 -13.62 45.13 12.50
CA ASP A 4 -14.35 43.86 12.67
C ASP A 4 -14.84 43.39 11.29
N ALA A 5 -13.91 42.95 10.45
CA ALA A 5 -14.22 42.13 9.30
C ALA A 5 -13.91 40.69 9.69
N GLN A 6 -14.84 40.07 10.43
CA GLN A 6 -14.91 38.62 10.51
C GLN A 6 -15.15 38.09 9.08
N HIS A 7 -14.09 37.94 8.29
CA HIS A 7 -14.13 37.11 7.09
C HIS A 7 -14.44 35.71 7.59
N GLU A 8 -15.70 35.28 7.44
CA GLU A 8 -16.11 33.92 7.67
C GLU A 8 -15.16 33.02 6.86
N LEU A 9 -14.41 32.17 7.56
CA LEU A 9 -13.56 31.21 6.91
C LEU A 9 -14.45 30.27 6.10
N PRO A 10 -14.07 29.91 4.86
CA PRO A 10 -14.76 28.89 4.09
C PRO A 10 -14.96 27.61 4.93
N SER A 11 -16.01 26.82 4.70
CA SER A 11 -16.20 25.58 5.47
C SER A 11 -15.50 24.36 4.87
N ASP A 12 -14.83 24.53 3.72
CA ASP A 12 -14.20 23.46 2.96
C ASP A 12 -12.68 23.35 3.23
N ARG A 13 -12.20 22.12 3.38
CA ARG A 13 -10.79 21.79 3.66
C ARG A 13 -9.87 22.19 2.51
N ASN A 14 -10.34 22.08 1.27
CA ASN A 14 -9.56 22.51 0.10
C ASN A 14 -9.38 24.03 0.11
N ALA A 15 -10.44 24.77 0.47
CA ALA A 15 -10.38 26.21 0.59
C ALA A 15 -9.43 26.66 1.72
N TRP A 16 -9.44 25.98 2.88
CA TRP A 16 -8.45 26.23 3.94
C TRP A 16 -7.01 25.96 3.46
N ALA A 17 -6.78 24.88 2.72
CA ALA A 17 -5.46 24.55 2.21
C ALA A 17 -4.95 25.60 1.22
N CYS A 18 -5.83 26.09 0.33
CA CYS A 18 -5.51 27.19 -0.58
C CYS A 18 -5.18 28.48 0.18
N LEU A 19 -5.98 28.84 1.19
CA LEU A 19 -5.72 30.03 2.02
C LEU A 19 -4.41 29.92 2.81
N ALA A 20 -4.10 28.76 3.37
CA ALA A 20 -2.84 28.55 4.11
C ALA A 20 -1.61 28.62 3.18
N ALA A 21 -1.76 28.15 1.93
CA ALA A 21 -0.72 28.16 0.90
C ALA A 21 -0.46 29.54 0.28
N ASP A 22 -1.49 30.39 0.18
CA ASP A 22 -1.41 31.68 -0.51
C ASP A 22 -0.59 32.71 0.30
N SER A 23 0.62 33.00 -0.18
CA SER A 23 1.51 34.01 0.41
C SER A 23 1.01 35.45 0.26
N GLY A 24 0.01 35.69 -0.59
CA GLY A 24 -0.64 36.99 -0.74
C GLY A 24 -1.66 37.31 0.35
N GLN A 25 -2.09 36.32 1.14
CA GLN A 25 -3.02 36.54 2.26
C GLN A 25 -2.32 37.11 3.50
N PRO A 26 -3.03 37.90 4.33
CA PRO A 26 -2.54 38.30 5.64
C PRO A 26 -2.16 37.09 6.49
N GLN A 27 -1.07 37.22 7.27
CA GLN A 27 -0.56 36.12 8.10
C GLN A 27 -1.64 35.57 9.05
N GLU A 28 -2.44 36.43 9.67
CA GLU A 28 -3.54 36.01 10.56
C GLU A 28 -4.57 35.12 9.84
N VAL A 29 -4.88 35.38 8.57
CA VAL A 29 -5.83 34.57 7.79
C VAL A 29 -5.23 33.19 7.49
N ARG A 30 -3.94 33.15 7.14
CA ARG A 30 -3.21 31.91 6.88
C ARG A 30 -3.10 31.04 8.13
N ASP A 31 -2.78 31.65 9.26
CA ASP A 31 -2.65 30.96 10.54
C ASP A 31 -4.00 30.39 10.99
N ARG A 32 -5.10 31.13 10.84
CA ARG A 32 -6.44 30.62 11.14
C ARG A 32 -6.87 29.48 10.21
N ALA A 33 -6.58 29.58 8.92
CA ALA A 33 -6.85 28.48 7.98
C ALA A 33 -6.03 27.22 8.33
N TRP A 34 -4.78 27.42 8.76
CA TRP A 34 -3.91 26.35 9.22
C TRP A 34 -4.40 25.68 10.49
N GLU A 35 -4.89 26.44 11.47
CA GLU A 35 -5.50 25.92 12.70
C GLU A 35 -6.67 24.99 12.40
N GLN A 36 -7.47 25.27 11.36
CA GLN A 36 -8.57 24.39 10.94
C GLN A 36 -8.06 23.09 10.28
N LEU A 37 -6.93 23.13 9.57
CA LEU A 37 -6.33 21.96 8.94
C LEU A 37 -5.60 21.07 9.93
N PHE A 38 -5.07 21.64 11.01
CA PHE A 38 -4.20 20.95 11.96
C PHE A 38 -4.80 19.65 12.53
N PRO A 39 -6.08 19.61 13.01
CA PRO A 39 -6.70 18.38 13.48
C PRO A 39 -6.84 17.31 12.38
N VAL A 40 -7.11 17.74 11.13
CA VAL A 40 -7.23 16.84 9.98
C VAL A 40 -5.86 16.21 9.67
N ILE A 41 -4.81 17.04 9.63
CA ILE A 41 -3.44 16.59 9.37
C ILE A 41 -2.97 15.65 10.49
N GLN A 42 -3.18 15.98 11.76
CA GLN A 42 -2.80 15.11 12.88
C GLN A 42 -3.54 13.77 12.86
N ARG A 43 -4.84 13.77 12.53
CA ARG A 43 -5.62 12.54 12.38
C ARG A 43 -5.02 11.66 11.29
N ILE A 44 -4.72 12.22 10.12
CA ILE A 44 -4.10 11.50 9.00
C ILE A 44 -2.70 11.00 9.39
N GLY A 45 -1.90 11.83 10.04
CA GLY A 45 -0.57 11.49 10.54
C GLY A 45 -0.58 10.31 11.51
N ARG A 46 -1.46 10.33 12.52
CA ARG A 46 -1.65 9.20 13.45
C ARG A 46 -2.13 7.95 12.73
N GLN A 47 -3.07 8.10 11.78
CA GLN A 47 -3.54 6.98 10.96
C GLN A 47 -2.37 6.34 10.22
N ILE A 48 -1.48 7.12 9.60
CA ILE A 48 -0.30 6.61 8.88
C ILE A 48 0.74 6.03 9.85
N ALA A 49 1.08 6.75 10.92
CA ALA A 49 2.04 6.32 11.95
C ALA A 49 1.68 4.96 12.56
N SER A 50 0.39 4.75 12.90
CA SER A 50 -0.09 3.50 13.47
C SER A 50 0.13 2.25 12.58
N ARG A 51 0.41 2.46 11.28
CA ARG A 51 0.68 1.40 10.31
C ARG A 51 2.12 0.90 10.38
N PHE A 52 3.01 1.67 10.99
CA PHE A 52 4.40 1.30 11.20
C PHE A 52 4.57 0.91 12.67
N ARG A 53 4.84 -0.38 12.94
CA ARG A 53 5.19 -0.83 14.30
C ARG A 53 6.69 -0.66 14.51
N GLY A 54 7.07 0.27 15.38
CA GLY A 54 8.46 0.54 15.76
C GLY A 54 8.66 2.00 16.16
N HIS A 55 9.65 2.24 17.02
CA HIS A 55 9.94 3.53 17.67
C HIS A 55 10.09 4.80 16.80
N PRO A 56 10.43 4.76 15.49
CA PRO A 56 10.67 6.01 14.74
C PRO A 56 9.44 6.58 14.03
N PHE A 57 8.27 5.94 14.12
CA PHE A 57 7.04 6.46 13.49
C PHE A 57 6.08 7.12 14.48
N ASP A 58 6.37 7.05 15.78
CA ASP A 58 5.67 7.85 16.78
C ASP A 58 5.88 9.35 16.52
N ASP A 59 7.07 9.73 16.04
CA ASP A 59 7.40 11.09 15.66
C ASP A 59 6.64 11.56 14.41
N LEU A 60 6.28 10.65 13.49
CA LEU A 60 5.55 11.00 12.25
C LEU A 60 4.22 11.70 12.55
N ALA A 61 3.50 11.24 13.59
CA ALA A 61 2.24 11.83 14.01
C ALA A 61 2.41 13.23 14.64
N ALA A 62 3.54 13.47 15.30
CA ALA A 62 3.88 14.76 15.87
C ALA A 62 4.38 15.74 14.79
N GLU A 63 5.15 15.24 13.82
CA GLU A 63 5.76 16.02 12.75
C GLU A 63 4.84 16.26 11.55
N SER A 64 3.68 15.60 11.49
CA SER A 64 2.81 15.61 10.30
C SER A 64 2.43 17.02 9.87
N ALA A 65 2.11 17.88 10.84
CA ALA A 65 1.79 19.28 10.59
C ALA A 65 2.98 20.02 9.96
N ALA A 66 4.19 19.87 10.51
CA ALA A 66 5.39 20.51 9.97
C ALA A 66 5.72 20.00 8.54
N ILE A 67 5.57 18.70 8.31
CA ILE A 67 5.78 18.06 7.00
C ILE A 67 4.81 18.62 5.95
N ILE A 68 3.54 18.76 6.31
CA ILE A 68 2.52 19.33 5.43
C ILE A 68 2.72 20.82 5.22
N TRP A 69 3.04 21.58 6.28
CA TRP A 69 3.32 23.02 6.18
C TRP A 69 4.42 23.31 5.17
N ALA A 70 5.51 22.54 5.22
CA ALA A 70 6.63 22.67 4.29
C ALA A 70 6.26 22.39 2.81
N ARG A 71 5.12 21.75 2.56
CA ARG A 71 4.66 21.33 1.21
C ARG A 71 3.32 21.93 0.81
N ILE A 72 2.65 22.70 1.68
CA ILE A 72 1.28 23.16 1.46
C ILE A 72 1.13 23.99 0.18
N GLN A 73 2.19 24.71 -0.23
CA GLN A 73 2.24 25.46 -1.49
C GLN A 73 2.19 24.58 -2.75
N GLN A 74 2.40 23.27 -2.63
CA GLN A 74 2.34 22.31 -3.73
C GLN A 74 0.94 21.72 -3.91
N PHE A 75 0.01 22.01 -3.01
CA PHE A 75 -1.36 21.54 -3.11
C PHE A 75 -2.08 22.22 -4.28
N GLN A 76 -2.74 21.40 -5.12
CA GLN A 76 -3.48 21.83 -6.31
C GLN A 76 -4.91 21.30 -6.20
N PRO A 77 -5.90 22.14 -5.83
CA PRO A 77 -7.29 21.69 -5.60
C PRO A 77 -7.95 21.09 -6.85
N GLU A 78 -7.49 21.46 -8.05
CA GLU A 78 -7.95 20.91 -9.32
C GLU A 78 -7.52 19.44 -9.55
N ARG A 79 -6.52 18.95 -8.81
CA ARG A 79 -6.02 17.56 -8.91
C ARG A 79 -6.62 16.60 -7.90
N GLY A 80 -7.36 17.11 -6.91
CA GLY A 80 -7.99 16.27 -5.89
C GLY A 80 -8.22 17.01 -4.56
N ASP A 81 -8.81 16.31 -3.60
CA ASP A 81 -9.03 16.87 -2.26
C ASP A 81 -7.77 16.87 -1.39
N PHE A 82 -7.78 17.78 -0.42
CA PHE A 82 -6.68 18.00 0.51
C PHE A 82 -6.37 16.78 1.38
N GLU A 83 -7.38 16.00 1.79
CA GLU A 83 -7.13 14.84 2.64
C GLU A 83 -6.35 13.75 1.91
N ASN A 84 -6.71 13.49 0.65
CA ASN A 84 -6.01 12.54 -0.20
C ASN A 84 -4.60 13.03 -0.52
N TRP A 85 -4.43 14.30 -0.88
CA TRP A 85 -3.08 14.87 -1.07
C TRP A 85 -2.23 14.78 0.21
N CYS A 86 -2.80 15.11 1.36
CA CYS A 86 -2.13 15.03 2.67
C CYS A 86 -1.73 13.59 3.01
N ARG A 87 -2.61 12.61 2.75
CA ARG A 87 -2.30 11.17 2.89
C ARG A 87 -1.11 10.78 2.02
N THR A 88 -1.13 11.14 0.75
CA THR A 88 -0.04 10.87 -0.20
C THR A 88 1.28 11.44 0.29
N VAL A 89 1.31 12.73 0.66
CA VAL A 89 2.53 13.40 1.15
C VAL A 89 3.09 12.74 2.40
N LEU A 90 2.25 12.49 3.41
CA LEU A 90 2.68 11.87 4.66
C LEU A 90 3.07 10.40 4.46
N GLN A 91 2.41 9.70 3.54
CA GLN A 91 2.76 8.33 3.18
C GLN A 91 4.12 8.26 2.48
N HIS A 92 4.39 9.12 1.51
CA HIS A 92 5.67 9.17 0.82
C HIS A 92 6.79 9.50 1.82
N HIS A 93 6.55 10.46 2.71
CA HIS A 93 7.49 10.78 3.79
C HIS A 93 7.78 9.57 4.67
N ALA A 94 6.74 8.84 5.10
CA ALA A 94 6.91 7.64 5.91
C ALA A 94 7.69 6.53 5.19
N ILE A 95 7.43 6.32 3.89
CA ILE A 95 8.16 5.37 3.04
C ILE A 95 9.64 5.79 2.93
N ASP A 96 9.93 7.07 2.76
CA ASP A 96 11.30 7.57 2.68
C ASP A 96 12.06 7.39 4.00
N VAL A 97 11.41 7.66 5.14
CA VAL A 97 11.98 7.41 6.47
C VAL A 97 12.26 5.92 6.66
N TRP A 98 11.30 5.06 6.31
CA TRP A 98 11.46 3.60 6.36
C TRP A 98 12.64 3.11 5.50
N ARG A 99 12.73 3.56 4.24
CA ARG A 99 13.84 3.22 3.33
C ARG A 99 15.19 3.66 3.86
N LYS A 100 15.27 4.84 4.47
CA LYS A 100 16.52 5.33 5.08
C LYS A 100 16.97 4.45 6.23
N GLN A 101 16.04 3.94 7.03
CA GLN A 101 16.34 3.03 8.13
C GLN A 101 16.79 1.65 7.65
N GLU A 102 16.13 1.08 6.64
CA GLU A 102 16.56 -0.19 6.05
C GLU A 102 17.98 -0.11 5.46
N ARG A 103 18.34 1.05 4.87
CA ARG A 103 19.69 1.28 4.33
C ARG A 103 20.75 1.50 5.40
N ASN A 104 20.36 1.83 6.62
CA ASN A 104 21.28 2.21 7.69
C ASN A 104 20.88 1.52 9.02
N PRO A 105 21.07 0.20 9.14
CA PRO A 105 20.68 -0.57 10.31
C PRO A 105 21.67 -0.35 11.46
N VAL A 106 21.71 0.87 12.00
CA VAL A 106 22.32 1.12 13.31
C VAL A 106 21.31 0.63 14.34
N GLN A 107 21.61 -0.50 14.98
CA GLN A 107 20.76 -1.11 16.02
C GLN A 107 20.49 -0.12 17.15
N PRO A 108 19.24 0.22 17.48
CA PRO A 108 18.93 0.81 18.76
C PRO A 108 18.95 -0.30 19.82
N ALA A 109 19.76 -0.08 20.86
CA ALA A 109 19.78 -0.92 22.04
C ALA A 109 18.49 -0.72 22.86
N VAL A 110 17.78 -1.82 23.11
CA VAL A 110 16.98 -2.14 24.31
C VAL A 110 15.76 -1.26 24.65
N GLY A 111 14.58 -1.91 24.64
CA GLY A 111 13.65 -1.86 25.78
C GLY A 111 12.26 -1.26 25.51
N GLY A 112 11.21 -2.08 25.55
CA GLY A 112 9.83 -1.60 25.73
C GLY A 112 8.77 -2.37 24.94
N GLN A 113 8.30 -3.50 25.47
CA GLN A 113 7.11 -4.22 24.99
C GLN A 113 5.87 -3.64 25.66
N GLU A 114 4.89 -3.15 24.89
CA GLU A 114 3.51 -3.05 25.38
C GLU A 114 2.50 -3.61 24.36
N LYS A 115 1.69 -4.53 24.87
CA LYS A 115 0.53 -5.14 24.22
C LYS A 115 -0.64 -4.15 24.26
N CYS A 116 -1.41 -4.05 23.18
CA CYS A 116 -2.84 -3.77 23.30
C CYS A 116 -3.65 -4.47 22.20
N LEU A 117 -4.65 -5.23 22.66
CA LEU A 117 -5.73 -5.86 21.91
C LEU A 117 -6.86 -4.84 21.68
N ALA A 118 -7.56 -4.92 20.55
CA ALA A 118 -9.03 -4.98 20.50
C ALA A 118 -9.52 -5.09 19.04
N LEU A 119 -10.31 -6.14 18.77
CA LEU A 119 -11.18 -6.28 17.60
C LEU A 119 -12.41 -5.39 17.78
N HIS A 120 -12.91 -4.80 16.69
CA HIS A 120 -14.33 -4.47 16.51
C HIS A 120 -14.77 -4.76 15.07
N SER A 121 -16.00 -5.24 14.98
CA SER A 121 -16.70 -5.80 13.82
C SER A 121 -17.64 -4.77 13.17
N ALA A 122 -18.02 -5.04 11.91
CA ALA A 122 -19.31 -4.73 11.24
C ALA A 122 -19.28 -3.87 9.95
N THR A 123 -19.37 -4.59 8.81
CA THR A 123 -20.30 -4.49 7.66
C THR A 123 -20.85 -3.16 7.07
N ILE A 124 -20.87 -3.17 5.71
CA ILE A 124 -21.77 -2.58 4.69
C ILE A 124 -21.26 -1.40 3.81
N ASP A 125 -21.40 -1.63 2.49
CA ASP A 125 -21.54 -0.78 1.29
C ASP A 125 -20.33 -0.16 0.54
N ASP A 126 -20.30 -0.52 -0.74
CA ASP A 126 -19.18 -0.62 -1.68
C ASP A 126 -18.91 0.62 -2.56
N ALA A 127 -19.44 1.80 -2.22
CA ALA A 127 -19.32 2.98 -3.09
C ALA A 127 -18.33 4.05 -2.59
N GLN A 128 -17.77 3.89 -1.39
CA GLN A 128 -16.88 4.89 -0.78
C GLN A 128 -15.98 4.23 0.26
N GLU A 129 -15.26 3.18 -0.13
CA GLU A 129 -14.24 2.61 0.74
C GLU A 129 -13.09 3.60 0.93
N GLY A 130 -13.16 4.37 2.02
CA GLY A 130 -12.04 5.17 2.46
C GLY A 130 -10.80 4.30 2.67
N SER A 131 -9.63 4.90 2.50
CA SER A 131 -8.28 4.34 2.74
C SER A 131 -8.21 3.39 3.95
N GLU A 132 -8.94 3.70 5.02
CA GLU A 132 -9.01 2.92 6.27
C GLU A 132 -9.60 1.50 6.11
N ALA A 133 -10.61 1.33 5.25
CA ALA A 133 -11.19 0.02 4.95
C ALA A 133 -10.24 -0.86 4.13
N ALA A 134 -9.55 -0.25 3.15
CA ALA A 134 -8.51 -0.93 2.37
C ALA A 134 -7.35 -1.39 3.25
N GLU A 135 -6.93 -0.56 4.20
CA GLU A 135 -5.87 -0.90 5.16
C GLU A 135 -6.28 -1.97 6.18
N ALA A 136 -7.50 -1.90 6.70
CA ALA A 136 -8.03 -2.95 7.58
C ALA A 136 -8.04 -4.30 6.85
N ARG A 137 -8.42 -4.32 5.56
CA ARG A 137 -8.35 -5.53 4.73
C ARG A 137 -6.92 -6.01 4.51
N CYS A 138 -5.96 -5.13 4.22
CA CYS A 138 -4.56 -5.54 4.06
C CYS A 138 -3.98 -6.15 5.35
N ARG A 139 -4.29 -5.56 6.52
CA ARG A 139 -3.93 -6.12 7.83
C ARG A 139 -4.57 -7.49 8.06
N GLN A 140 -5.86 -7.62 7.74
CA GLN A 140 -6.57 -8.89 7.86
C GLN A 140 -6.01 -9.95 6.91
N LEU A 141 -5.76 -9.59 5.65
CA LEU A 141 -5.12 -10.46 4.65
C LEU A 141 -3.75 -10.94 5.16
N ARG A 142 -2.91 -10.05 5.69
CA ARG A 142 -1.61 -10.43 6.26
C ARG A 142 -1.74 -11.38 7.45
N SER A 143 -2.72 -11.14 8.33
CA SER A 143 -3.03 -12.03 9.45
C SER A 143 -3.45 -13.43 8.96
N VAL A 144 -4.31 -13.50 7.93
CA VAL A 144 -4.73 -14.76 7.34
C VAL A 144 -3.55 -15.49 6.69
N LEU A 145 -2.71 -14.78 5.92
CA LEU A 145 -1.51 -15.35 5.30
C LEU A 145 -0.54 -15.94 6.32
N ASN A 146 -0.34 -15.26 7.46
CA ASN A 146 0.50 -15.79 8.55
C ASN A 146 -0.07 -17.08 9.14
N ARG A 147 -1.40 -17.19 9.24
CA ARG A 147 -2.06 -18.38 9.77
C ARG A 147 -2.01 -19.56 8.81
N ILE A 148 -2.13 -19.30 7.50
CA ILE A 148 -2.14 -20.34 6.47
C ILE A 148 -0.74 -20.63 5.90
N ALA A 149 0.34 -20.16 6.52
CA ALA A 149 1.69 -20.36 5.98
C ALA A 149 1.98 -21.85 5.75
N TRP A 150 2.45 -22.21 4.55
CA TRP A 150 2.68 -23.61 4.18
C TRP A 150 4.12 -24.03 4.40
N PRO A 151 4.35 -25.32 4.75
CA PRO A 151 5.67 -25.89 4.64
C PRO A 151 6.13 -25.90 3.17
N ARG A 152 7.43 -25.68 2.96
CA ARG A 152 8.05 -25.66 1.64
C ARG A 152 7.87 -27.02 0.95
N SER A 153 7.44 -26.99 -0.31
CA SER A 153 7.33 -28.18 -1.15
C SER A 153 8.65 -28.47 -1.87
N ARG A 154 8.92 -29.74 -2.21
CA ARG A 154 10.12 -30.14 -2.94
C ARG A 154 10.11 -29.74 -4.42
N ALA A 155 8.93 -29.51 -5.00
CA ALA A 155 8.79 -29.19 -6.43
C ALA A 155 8.58 -27.70 -6.68
N VAL A 156 7.40 -27.18 -6.30
CA VAL A 156 7.05 -25.77 -6.42
C VAL A 156 6.51 -25.30 -5.09
N ASP A 157 7.09 -24.24 -4.55
CA ASP A 157 6.58 -23.55 -3.36
C ASP A 157 5.37 -22.68 -3.75
N TYR A 158 4.19 -23.30 -3.69
CA TYR A 158 2.94 -22.61 -4.02
C TYR A 158 2.64 -21.44 -3.06
N PHE A 159 3.19 -21.42 -1.85
CA PHE A 159 2.97 -20.29 -0.94
C PHE A 159 3.76 -19.08 -1.45
N ALA A 160 4.99 -19.31 -1.89
CA ALA A 160 5.79 -18.29 -2.54
C ALA A 160 5.13 -17.77 -3.83
N VAL A 161 4.52 -18.66 -4.64
CA VAL A 161 3.69 -18.27 -5.80
C VAL A 161 2.54 -17.37 -5.38
N LEU A 162 1.79 -17.75 -4.33
CA LEU A 162 0.66 -16.98 -3.82
C LEU A 162 1.09 -15.57 -3.38
N LEU A 163 2.17 -15.47 -2.61
CA LEU A 163 2.69 -14.19 -2.10
C LEU A 163 3.07 -13.25 -3.24
N LEU A 164 3.79 -13.74 -4.25
CA LEU A 164 4.16 -12.95 -5.42
C LEU A 164 2.92 -12.53 -6.22
N GLN A 165 2.00 -13.46 -6.45
CA GLN A 165 0.76 -13.18 -7.17
C GLN A 165 -0.12 -12.15 -6.45
N LEU A 166 -0.17 -12.16 -5.12
CA LEU A 166 -0.94 -11.18 -4.33
C LEU A 166 -0.37 -9.77 -4.49
N ARG A 167 0.96 -9.60 -4.46
CA ARG A 167 1.57 -8.29 -4.73
C ARG A 167 1.24 -7.79 -6.14
N LEU A 168 1.28 -8.68 -7.14
CA LEU A 168 0.97 -8.31 -8.52
C LEU A 168 -0.51 -7.98 -8.71
N ALA A 169 -1.40 -8.72 -8.06
CA ALA A 169 -2.82 -8.42 -8.04
C ALA A 169 -3.10 -7.07 -7.37
N ALA A 170 -2.44 -6.77 -6.26
CA ALA A 170 -2.54 -5.48 -5.59
C ALA A 170 -2.07 -4.35 -6.52
N ALA A 171 -0.89 -4.52 -7.15
CA ALA A 171 -0.38 -3.56 -8.12
C ALA A 171 -1.38 -3.32 -9.26
N ARG A 172 -1.94 -4.40 -9.84
CA ARG A 172 -2.98 -4.31 -10.88
C ARG A 172 -4.20 -3.55 -10.39
N HIS A 173 -4.70 -3.87 -9.21
CA HIS A 173 -5.88 -3.24 -8.64
C HIS A 173 -5.70 -1.72 -8.51
N PHE A 174 -4.56 -1.26 -7.97
CA PHE A 174 -4.29 0.18 -7.88
C PHE A 174 -4.15 0.84 -9.25
N THR A 175 -3.67 0.14 -10.28
CA THR A 175 -3.59 0.74 -11.63
C THR A 175 -4.92 0.81 -12.38
N GLN A 176 -5.96 0.13 -11.90
CA GLN A 176 -7.30 0.16 -12.50
C GLN A 176 -8.14 1.34 -12.00
N ASP A 177 -7.72 1.99 -10.92
CA ASP A 177 -8.36 3.20 -10.42
C ASP A 177 -8.09 4.39 -11.39
N PRO A 178 -9.13 5.06 -11.92
CA PRO A 178 -8.99 6.23 -12.78
C PRO A 178 -8.15 7.36 -12.15
N LEU A 179 -8.14 7.47 -10.81
CA LEU A 179 -7.33 8.46 -10.09
C LEU A 179 -5.84 8.10 -10.05
N SER A 180 -5.49 6.84 -10.36
CA SER A 180 -4.12 6.31 -10.35
C SER A 180 -3.39 6.45 -11.69
N GLN A 181 -3.88 7.31 -12.59
CA GLN A 181 -3.23 7.61 -13.87
C GLN A 181 -2.02 8.56 -13.74
N ASP A 182 -1.78 9.11 -12.54
CA ASP A 182 -0.61 9.94 -12.30
C ASP A 182 0.70 9.13 -12.47
N ARG A 183 1.61 9.65 -13.29
CA ARG A 183 2.95 9.07 -13.50
C ARG A 183 3.77 9.08 -12.21
N ALA A 184 3.60 10.09 -11.36
CA ALA A 184 4.28 10.15 -10.07
C ALA A 184 3.86 8.95 -9.20
N TRP A 185 2.55 8.71 -9.07
CA TRP A 185 2.01 7.55 -8.36
C TRP A 185 2.50 6.22 -8.93
N ARG A 186 2.53 6.05 -10.26
CA ARG A 186 3.04 4.83 -10.90
C ARG A 186 4.46 4.49 -10.46
N SER A 187 5.34 5.49 -10.31
CA SER A 187 6.72 5.28 -9.87
C SER A 187 6.83 4.77 -8.42
N GLU A 188 5.80 5.02 -7.62
CA GLU A 188 5.72 4.65 -6.20
C GLU A 188 4.89 3.39 -5.94
N LEU A 189 4.20 2.89 -6.96
CA LEU A 189 3.30 1.74 -6.88
C LEU A 189 3.93 0.50 -6.24
N SER A 190 5.17 0.17 -6.61
CA SER A 190 5.86 -0.98 -6.06
C SER A 190 6.10 -0.86 -4.56
N ALA A 191 6.54 0.31 -4.11
CA ALA A 191 6.78 0.61 -2.70
C ALA A 191 5.47 0.61 -1.92
N HIS A 192 4.40 1.15 -2.50
CA HIS A 192 3.07 1.11 -1.91
C HIS A 192 2.57 -0.33 -1.73
N VAL A 193 2.76 -1.19 -2.73
CA VAL A 193 2.39 -2.61 -2.66
C VAL A 193 3.23 -3.38 -1.63
N GLU A 194 4.54 -3.14 -1.58
CA GLU A 194 5.43 -3.72 -0.58
C GLU A 194 5.00 -3.35 0.84
N TRP A 195 4.59 -2.09 1.01
CA TRP A 195 4.11 -1.55 2.27
C TRP A 195 2.77 -2.16 2.70
N LEU A 196 1.83 -2.38 1.77
CA LEU A 196 0.55 -3.03 2.07
C LEU A 196 0.66 -4.53 2.32
N LEU A 197 1.60 -5.19 1.64
CA LEU A 197 1.83 -6.63 1.71
C LEU A 197 3.29 -6.91 2.05
N PRO A 198 3.73 -6.58 3.28
CA PRO A 198 5.09 -6.81 3.70
C PRO A 198 5.35 -8.32 3.77
N TRP A 199 6.55 -8.69 3.33
CA TRP A 199 7.06 -10.04 3.45
C TRP A 199 8.00 -10.12 4.65
N SER A 200 7.84 -11.17 5.46
CA SER A 200 8.82 -11.49 6.50
C SER A 200 10.18 -11.83 5.87
N PRO A 201 11.28 -11.81 6.64
CA PRO A 201 12.60 -12.22 6.12
C PRO A 201 12.59 -13.63 5.50
N ASP A 202 11.86 -14.57 6.10
CA ASP A 202 11.73 -15.94 5.58
C ASP A 202 10.97 -16.01 4.26
N GLU A 203 9.94 -15.16 4.10
CA GLU A 203 9.18 -15.03 2.86
C GLU A 203 10.02 -14.37 1.77
N GLN A 204 10.80 -13.34 2.10
CA GLN A 204 11.75 -12.71 1.16
C GLN A 204 12.77 -13.71 0.62
N GLN A 205 13.24 -14.63 1.48
CA GLN A 205 14.18 -15.70 1.13
C GLN A 205 13.51 -16.95 0.54
N ALA A 206 12.18 -17.03 0.53
CA ALA A 206 11.45 -18.13 -0.11
C ALA A 206 11.72 -18.15 -1.61
N ARG A 207 11.59 -19.31 -2.24
CA ARG A 207 11.89 -19.50 -3.67
C ARG A 207 10.76 -20.30 -4.29
N LEU A 208 10.36 -19.95 -5.51
CA LEU A 208 9.31 -20.69 -6.23
C LEU A 208 9.74 -22.14 -6.51
N LYS A 209 11.02 -22.33 -6.84
CA LYS A 209 11.71 -23.64 -6.94
C LYS A 209 13.04 -23.54 -6.21
N SER A 210 13.60 -24.67 -5.78
CA SER A 210 14.82 -24.68 -4.96
C SER A 210 16.03 -24.02 -5.61
N ASP A 211 16.15 -24.10 -6.93
CA ASP A 211 17.24 -23.56 -7.75
C ASP A 211 16.95 -22.15 -8.28
N TRP A 212 15.76 -21.60 -8.02
CA TRP A 212 15.37 -20.26 -8.47
C TRP A 212 15.80 -19.18 -7.49
N PRO A 213 15.97 -17.92 -7.93
CA PRO A 213 16.25 -16.80 -7.03
C PRO A 213 15.20 -16.63 -5.92
N PRO A 214 15.57 -15.98 -4.80
CA PRO A 214 14.63 -15.59 -3.75
C PRO A 214 13.49 -14.70 -4.26
N LEU A 215 12.34 -14.75 -3.60
CA LEU A 215 11.18 -13.92 -3.91
C LEU A 215 11.53 -12.44 -3.93
N ALA A 216 12.36 -11.96 -2.99
CA ALA A 216 12.79 -10.56 -2.96
C ALA A 216 13.48 -10.15 -4.28
N THR A 217 14.34 -11.02 -4.82
CA THR A 217 15.02 -10.78 -6.10
C THR A 217 14.04 -10.80 -7.27
N LEU A 218 13.11 -11.76 -7.30
CA LEU A 218 12.08 -11.83 -8.33
C LEU A 218 11.16 -10.59 -8.31
N TRP A 219 10.75 -10.17 -7.11
CA TRP A 219 9.91 -8.99 -6.95
C TRP A 219 10.64 -7.71 -7.32
N GLN A 220 11.92 -7.55 -6.95
CA GLN A 220 12.74 -6.40 -7.38
C GLN A 220 12.80 -6.28 -8.90
N ALA A 221 12.93 -7.41 -9.60
CA ALA A 221 12.90 -7.42 -11.06
C ALA A 221 11.56 -6.90 -11.58
N VAL A 222 10.45 -7.46 -11.09
CA VAL A 222 9.11 -7.09 -11.53
C VAL A 222 8.77 -5.64 -11.17
N SER A 223 9.18 -5.18 -9.99
CA SER A 223 8.86 -3.85 -9.47
C SER A 223 9.46 -2.73 -10.33
N MET A 224 10.62 -2.95 -10.94
CA MET A 224 11.20 -2.00 -11.91
C MET A 224 10.30 -1.83 -13.15
N GLY A 225 9.57 -2.87 -13.56
CA GLY A 225 8.63 -2.82 -14.68
C GLY A 225 7.31 -2.11 -14.35
N LEU A 226 6.88 -2.14 -13.08
CA LEU A 226 5.59 -1.59 -12.63
C LEU A 226 5.50 -0.06 -12.76
N GLY A 227 6.64 0.63 -12.70
CA GLY A 227 6.70 2.09 -12.84
C GLY A 227 6.33 2.61 -14.22
N ASN A 228 6.30 1.75 -15.25
CA ASN A 228 5.98 2.15 -16.61
C ASN A 228 4.45 2.07 -16.85
N PRO A 229 3.76 3.18 -17.16
CA PRO A 229 2.32 3.19 -17.39
C PRO A 229 1.88 2.35 -18.61
N ALA A 230 2.77 2.15 -19.60
CA ALA A 230 2.49 1.35 -20.79
C ALA A 230 2.52 -0.17 -20.51
N VAL A 231 3.04 -0.58 -19.36
CA VAL A 231 3.16 -2.00 -19.01
C VAL A 231 1.85 -2.49 -18.41
N LYS A 232 1.28 -3.52 -19.05
CA LYS A 232 0.16 -4.29 -18.51
C LYS A 232 0.67 -5.26 -17.44
N ILE A 233 0.06 -5.23 -16.27
CA ILE A 233 0.40 -6.12 -15.15
C ILE A 233 -0.31 -7.45 -15.36
N ASP A 234 0.33 -8.40 -16.03
CA ASP A 234 -0.21 -9.74 -16.31
C ASP A 234 0.85 -10.85 -16.17
N ALA A 235 0.47 -12.10 -16.47
CA ALA A 235 1.40 -13.23 -16.40
C ALA A 235 2.60 -13.06 -17.35
N GLN A 236 2.41 -12.38 -18.48
CA GLN A 236 3.46 -12.16 -19.46
C GLN A 236 4.50 -11.16 -18.97
N LEU A 237 4.11 -10.18 -18.16
CA LEU A 237 5.06 -9.32 -17.45
C LEU A 237 6.00 -10.15 -16.57
N ILE A 238 5.45 -10.98 -15.68
CA ILE A 238 6.25 -11.81 -14.76
C ILE A 238 7.21 -12.70 -15.53
N CYS A 239 6.72 -13.41 -16.55
CA CYS A 239 7.54 -14.33 -17.33
C CYS A 239 8.73 -13.59 -17.96
N ARG A 240 8.47 -12.48 -18.66
CA ARG A 240 9.52 -11.67 -19.32
C ARG A 240 10.53 -11.10 -18.33
N THR A 241 10.09 -10.69 -17.15
CA THR A 241 10.96 -10.03 -16.17
C THR A 241 11.75 -11.02 -15.32
N VAL A 242 11.21 -12.21 -15.08
CA VAL A 242 11.84 -13.25 -14.27
C VAL A 242 12.75 -14.14 -15.11
N GLU A 243 12.42 -14.40 -16.38
CA GLU A 243 13.17 -15.29 -17.28
C GLU A 243 14.69 -15.02 -17.32
N PRO A 244 15.19 -13.76 -17.38
CA PRO A 244 16.62 -13.48 -17.34
C PRO A 244 17.33 -13.89 -16.04
N LEU A 245 16.57 -14.13 -14.97
CA LEU A 245 17.07 -14.52 -13.65
C LEU A 245 17.01 -16.03 -13.41
N LEU A 246 16.36 -16.78 -14.30
CA LEU A 246 16.18 -18.22 -14.14
C LEU A 246 17.42 -18.99 -14.66
N PRO A 247 17.64 -20.22 -14.15
CA PRO A 247 18.65 -21.11 -14.72
C PRO A 247 18.39 -21.37 -16.21
N ALA A 248 19.44 -21.40 -17.04
CA ALA A 248 19.36 -21.42 -18.50
C ALA A 248 18.50 -22.54 -19.12
N ALA A 249 18.29 -23.65 -18.41
CA ALA A 249 17.44 -24.76 -18.86
C ALA A 249 15.95 -24.60 -18.50
N THR A 250 15.57 -23.53 -17.82
CA THR A 250 14.22 -23.34 -17.30
C THR A 250 13.47 -22.26 -18.07
N GLN A 251 12.27 -22.59 -18.53
CA GLN A 251 11.35 -21.63 -19.11
C GLN A 251 10.12 -21.47 -18.21
N LEU A 252 9.78 -20.22 -17.89
CA LEU A 252 8.51 -19.88 -17.24
C LEU A 252 7.58 -19.30 -18.31
N THR A 253 6.53 -20.04 -18.65
CA THR A 253 5.50 -19.59 -19.59
C THR A 253 4.28 -19.03 -18.85
N PRO A 254 3.47 -18.16 -19.48
CA PRO A 254 2.24 -17.65 -18.88
C PRO A 254 1.28 -18.76 -18.44
N ASP A 255 1.15 -19.83 -19.22
CA ASP A 255 0.28 -20.97 -18.89
C ASP A 255 0.77 -21.72 -17.66
N LEU A 256 2.09 -21.93 -17.56
CA LEU A 256 2.69 -22.57 -16.39
C LEU A 256 2.51 -21.69 -15.15
N TRP A 257 2.72 -20.38 -15.27
CA TRP A 257 2.46 -19.43 -14.19
C TRP A 257 1.00 -19.48 -13.73
N ASN A 258 0.05 -19.39 -14.67
CA ASN A 258 -1.38 -19.45 -14.37
C ASN A 258 -1.77 -20.78 -13.71
N HIS A 259 -1.17 -21.90 -14.15
CA HIS A 259 -1.36 -23.21 -13.50
C HIS A 259 -0.87 -23.19 -12.05
N TRP A 260 0.32 -22.63 -11.78
CA TRP A 260 0.83 -22.53 -10.41
C TRP A 260 -0.03 -21.61 -9.55
N VAL A 261 -0.47 -20.48 -10.08
CA VAL A 261 -1.39 -19.56 -9.39
C VAL A 261 -2.70 -20.25 -9.07
N HIS A 262 -3.27 -21.03 -10.01
CA HIS A 262 -4.49 -21.79 -9.77
C HIS A 262 -4.33 -22.77 -8.61
N ARG A 263 -3.27 -23.59 -8.62
CA ARG A 263 -2.97 -24.54 -7.54
C ARG A 263 -2.75 -23.85 -6.20
N ALA A 264 -2.01 -22.74 -6.20
CA ALA A 264 -1.79 -21.92 -5.01
C ALA A 264 -3.11 -21.36 -4.47
N LYS A 265 -4.00 -20.89 -5.35
CA LYS A 265 -5.30 -20.36 -4.97
C LYS A 265 -6.23 -21.43 -4.41
N GLU A 266 -6.33 -22.60 -5.06
CA GLU A 266 -7.11 -23.74 -4.56
C GLU A 266 -6.67 -24.16 -3.16
N ARG A 267 -5.35 -24.28 -2.96
CA ARG A 267 -4.78 -24.61 -1.65
C ARG A 267 -5.09 -23.53 -0.61
N ALA A 268 -4.90 -22.25 -0.94
CA ALA A 268 -5.23 -21.15 -0.04
C ALA A 268 -6.71 -21.17 0.36
N ARG A 269 -7.61 -21.43 -0.59
CA ARG A 269 -9.04 -21.53 -0.31
C ARG A 269 -9.36 -22.67 0.65
N HIS A 270 -8.75 -23.84 0.44
CA HIS A 270 -8.89 -24.99 1.33
C HIS A 270 -8.40 -24.70 2.75
N GLU A 271 -7.30 -23.96 2.90
CA GLU A 271 -6.70 -23.65 4.21
C GLU A 271 -7.42 -22.52 4.94
N VAL A 272 -7.99 -21.55 4.22
CA VAL A 272 -8.78 -20.46 4.83
C VAL A 272 -10.09 -21.01 5.41
N GLN A 273 -10.71 -21.99 4.75
CA GLN A 273 -11.98 -22.69 5.08
C GLN A 273 -13.22 -21.80 5.21
N ASN A 274 -13.10 -20.59 5.76
CA ASN A 274 -14.17 -19.63 5.98
C ASN A 274 -14.42 -18.81 4.68
N PRO A 275 -15.59 -18.98 4.03
CA PRO A 275 -15.91 -18.28 2.78
C PRO A 275 -15.95 -16.76 2.94
N ALA A 276 -16.46 -16.24 4.06
CA ALA A 276 -16.55 -14.80 4.30
C ALA A 276 -15.15 -14.17 4.43
N VAL A 277 -14.21 -14.86 5.06
CA VAL A 277 -12.80 -14.42 5.13
C VAL A 277 -12.15 -14.45 3.74
N TRP A 278 -12.45 -15.46 2.94
CA TRP A 278 -11.96 -15.54 1.56
C TRP A 278 -12.47 -14.38 0.72
N GLU A 279 -13.77 -14.11 0.79
CA GLU A 279 -14.44 -13.04 0.07
C GLU A 279 -13.89 -11.67 0.45
N GLN A 280 -13.74 -11.41 1.74
CA GLN A 280 -13.24 -10.15 2.25
C GLN A 280 -11.76 -9.90 1.92
N CYS A 281 -10.91 -10.92 1.97
CA CYS A 281 -9.46 -10.75 1.87
C CYS A 281 -8.87 -11.07 0.49
N PHE A 282 -9.45 -12.02 -0.25
CA PHE A 282 -8.83 -12.58 -1.44
C PHE A 282 -9.63 -12.34 -2.72
N CYS A 283 -10.97 -12.35 -2.70
CA CYS A 283 -11.76 -12.30 -3.95
C CYS A 283 -11.44 -11.11 -4.85
N ARG A 284 -11.15 -9.93 -4.30
CA ARG A 284 -10.80 -8.75 -5.10
C ARG A 284 -9.43 -8.84 -5.78
N LEU A 285 -8.48 -9.51 -5.14
CA LEU A 285 -7.11 -9.66 -5.66
C LEU A 285 -6.98 -10.93 -6.53
N LEU A 286 -7.67 -11.99 -6.15
CA LEU A 286 -7.62 -13.30 -6.76
C LEU A 286 -9.03 -13.77 -7.17
N PRO A 287 -9.71 -13.05 -8.10
CA PRO A 287 -11.07 -13.37 -8.49
C PRO A 287 -11.17 -14.81 -9.00
N ASP A 288 -12.31 -15.43 -8.72
CA ASP A 288 -12.67 -16.67 -9.37
C ASP A 288 -12.83 -16.38 -10.85
N TYR A 289 -12.09 -17.10 -11.69
CA TYR A 289 -12.42 -17.17 -13.09
C TYR A 289 -13.80 -17.82 -13.14
N GLN A 290 -14.84 -17.00 -13.27
CA GLN A 290 -16.08 -17.47 -13.86
C GLN A 290 -15.66 -17.99 -15.23
N ARG A 291 -15.66 -19.31 -15.41
CA ARG A 291 -15.65 -19.89 -16.75
C ARG A 291 -16.82 -19.20 -17.43
N GLY A 292 -16.54 -18.35 -18.40
CA GLY A 292 -17.58 -17.65 -19.13
C GLY A 292 -18.60 -18.70 -19.55
N ASP A 293 -19.85 -18.49 -19.12
CA ASP A 293 -20.96 -19.20 -19.70
C ASP A 293 -20.82 -19.04 -21.20
N SER A 294 -20.44 -20.15 -21.84
CA SER A 294 -20.34 -20.25 -23.28
C SER A 294 -21.77 -20.23 -23.78
N SER A 295 -22.30 -19.03 -24.00
CA SER A 295 -23.45 -18.79 -24.86
C SER A 295 -22.97 -18.70 -26.31
#